data_AF-A0A0K1K263-F1
#
_entry.id   AF-A0A0K1K263-F1
#
_cell.length_a   1.000
_cell.length_b   1.000
_cell.length_c   1.000
_cell.angle_alpha   90.00
_cell.angle_beta   90.00
_cell.angle_gamma   90.00
#
_symmetry.space_group_name_H-M   'P 1'
#
loop_
_entity.id
_entity.type
_entity.pdbx_description
1 polymer ?
#
loop_
_entity_poly.entity_id
_entity_poly.type
_entity_poly.pdbx_seq_one_letter_code
_entity_poly.pdbx_strand_id
1 'polypeptide(L)'
;MSSSNLAVLATQTLQEALNAQNTIAPASTQWQACLQSVYNQYLPALDQFAQAIYTAWTTAAPVPAIANRVTFNQLSAGLLALKDGQGNQIFDADDVNTAVNAFYMEVSILVDAAGLSGAYLQNGGTYDATQYIFISDNHPSTSTDEHGAELDDEGLAPNMTVNWSASTLQGSPVQLVQFIAADPASWSLLMYDPIQLAPGSANQWVAYAKPKLQPNTTAVYHFQFTIPGSNNTYTFDPYIGDHREPPN
;
A
#
# COMPACT_ATOMS: atom_id res chain seq x y z
N MET A 1 -39.83 5.28 -6.33
CA MET A 1 -39.32 6.53 -6.95
C MET A 1 -38.22 6.14 -7.91
N SER A 2 -38.26 6.73 -9.10
CA SER A 2 -37.62 6.26 -10.33
C SER A 2 -36.08 6.22 -10.26
N SER A 3 -35.52 5.02 -10.45
CA SER A 3 -34.11 4.74 -10.70
C SER A 3 -33.76 5.10 -12.15
N SER A 4 -33.62 6.40 -12.41
CA SER A 4 -33.25 6.92 -13.72
C SER A 4 -32.48 8.23 -13.53
N ASN A 5 -31.16 8.14 -13.57
CA ASN A 5 -30.15 9.16 -13.92
C ASN A 5 -28.83 8.70 -13.31
N LEU A 6 -27.72 8.54 -14.01
CA LEU A 6 -27.32 8.70 -15.40
C LEU A 6 -26.06 7.83 -15.48
N ALA A 7 -25.95 6.94 -16.46
CA ALA A 7 -24.65 6.43 -16.88
C ALA A 7 -23.91 7.61 -17.48
N VAL A 8 -23.27 8.40 -16.62
CA VAL A 8 -22.34 9.44 -17.01
C VAL A 8 -21.13 8.70 -17.56
N LEU A 9 -21.15 8.45 -18.87
CA LEU A 9 -19.97 7.94 -19.56
C LEU A 9 -18.91 9.02 -19.43
N ALA A 10 -17.86 8.78 -18.62
CA ALA A 10 -16.72 9.69 -18.62
C ALA A 10 -16.22 9.86 -20.05
N THR A 11 -15.79 11.07 -20.34
CA THR A 11 -15.17 11.41 -21.62
C THR A 11 -13.72 10.96 -21.69
N GLN A 12 -13.16 10.56 -20.54
CA GLN A 12 -11.78 10.13 -20.39
C GLN A 12 -11.71 8.79 -19.65
N THR A 13 -10.85 7.90 -20.12
CA THR A 13 -10.53 6.63 -19.46
C THR A 13 -9.60 6.87 -18.27
N LEU A 14 -9.55 5.92 -17.32
CA LEU A 14 -8.61 6.03 -16.19
C LEU A 14 -7.15 6.16 -16.66
N GLN A 15 -6.75 5.41 -17.69
CA GLN A 15 -5.38 5.50 -18.22
C GLN A 15 -5.08 6.88 -18.82
N GLU A 16 -6.02 7.46 -19.57
CA GLU A 16 -5.85 8.79 -20.14
C GLU A 16 -5.74 9.85 -19.04
N ALA A 17 -6.53 9.71 -17.97
CA ALA A 17 -6.47 10.57 -16.80
C ALA A 17 -5.09 10.47 -16.11
N LEU A 18 -4.58 9.25 -15.91
CA LEU A 18 -3.26 8.99 -15.34
C LEU A 18 -2.12 9.54 -16.22
N ASN A 19 -2.19 9.31 -17.53
CA ASN A 19 -1.22 9.83 -18.49
C ASN A 19 -1.20 11.37 -18.52
N ALA A 20 -2.38 12.02 -18.45
CA ALA A 20 -2.48 13.48 -18.41
C ALA A 20 -1.80 14.08 -17.17
N GLN A 21 -1.75 13.32 -16.07
CA GLN A 21 -1.02 13.71 -14.85
C GLN A 21 0.47 13.35 -14.89
N ASN A 22 0.98 12.79 -16.01
CA ASN A 22 2.32 12.20 -16.12
C ASN A 22 2.60 11.14 -15.04
N THR A 23 1.55 10.49 -14.53
CA THR A 23 1.66 9.58 -13.40
C THR A 23 2.03 8.17 -13.81
N ILE A 24 1.90 7.79 -15.09
CA ILE A 24 2.22 6.45 -15.61
C ILE A 24 3.02 6.56 -16.93
N ALA A 25 4.18 5.92 -16.97
CA ALA A 25 4.93 5.66 -18.21
C ALA A 25 4.21 4.56 -19.02
N PRO A 26 4.34 4.49 -20.37
CA PRO A 26 3.33 3.84 -21.21
C PRO A 26 3.08 2.37 -20.84
N ALA A 27 1.86 2.08 -20.38
CA ALA A 27 1.38 0.72 -20.14
C ALA A 27 1.19 -0.04 -21.47
N SER A 28 1.37 -1.36 -21.47
CA SER A 28 1.18 -2.17 -22.69
C SER A 28 -0.26 -2.10 -23.21
N THR A 29 -0.47 -2.33 -24.51
CA THR A 29 -1.81 -2.29 -25.14
C THR A 29 -2.80 -3.28 -24.52
N GLN A 30 -2.32 -4.43 -24.01
CA GLN A 30 -3.16 -5.42 -23.31
C GLN A 30 -3.68 -4.85 -21.98
N TRP A 31 -2.87 -4.07 -21.28
CA TRP A 31 -3.26 -3.38 -20.06
C TRP A 31 -4.28 -2.27 -20.30
N GLN A 32 -4.10 -1.51 -21.37
CA GLN A 32 -5.06 -0.49 -21.79
C GLN A 32 -6.44 -1.11 -22.06
N ALA A 33 -6.50 -2.26 -22.74
CA ALA A 33 -7.75 -2.97 -23.01
C ALA A 33 -8.41 -3.54 -21.74
N CYS A 34 -7.61 -4.01 -20.79
CA CYS A 34 -8.12 -4.50 -19.50
C CYS A 34 -8.73 -3.37 -18.67
N LEU A 35 -8.04 -2.24 -18.54
CA LEU A 35 -8.55 -1.05 -17.87
C LEU A 35 -9.86 -0.56 -18.47
N GLN A 36 -9.96 -0.52 -19.80
CA GLN A 36 -11.19 -0.13 -20.48
C GLN A 36 -12.35 -1.09 -20.17
N SER A 37 -12.07 -2.39 -20.09
CA SER A 37 -13.09 -3.40 -19.80
C SER A 37 -13.63 -3.28 -18.38
N VAL A 38 -12.73 -3.07 -17.41
CA VAL A 38 -13.09 -2.79 -16.01
C VAL A 38 -13.92 -1.50 -15.91
N TYR A 39 -13.45 -0.44 -16.54
CA TYR A 39 -14.14 0.85 -16.59
C TYR A 39 -15.57 0.72 -17.15
N ASN A 40 -15.75 -0.01 -18.25
CA ASN A 40 -17.07 -0.22 -18.86
C ASN A 40 -18.02 -1.08 -17.99
N GLN A 41 -17.46 -1.92 -17.11
CA GLN A 41 -18.24 -2.90 -16.34
C GLN A 41 -18.70 -2.37 -14.98
N TYR A 42 -17.90 -1.54 -14.30
CA TYR A 42 -18.10 -1.24 -12.87
C TYR A 42 -18.47 0.20 -12.54
N LEU A 43 -18.49 1.13 -13.50
CA LEU A 43 -19.07 2.46 -13.26
C LEU A 43 -20.60 2.36 -13.07
N PRO A 44 -21.21 3.03 -12.06
CA PRO A 44 -20.65 4.08 -11.19
C PRO A 44 -20.27 3.67 -9.75
N ALA A 45 -20.19 2.37 -9.41
CA ALA A 45 -19.84 1.94 -8.05
C ALA A 45 -18.33 2.09 -7.81
N LEU A 46 -17.93 3.21 -7.20
CA LEU A 46 -16.52 3.62 -7.05
C LEU A 46 -15.66 2.58 -6.31
N ASP A 47 -16.20 1.97 -5.27
CA ASP A 47 -15.59 0.90 -4.49
C ASP A 47 -15.31 -0.35 -5.33
N GLN A 48 -16.32 -0.83 -6.07
CA GLN A 48 -16.20 -1.98 -6.97
C GLN A 48 -15.28 -1.68 -8.14
N PHE A 49 -15.31 -0.45 -8.64
CA PHE A 49 -14.46 0.02 -9.72
C PHE A 49 -13.00 0.09 -9.29
N ALA A 50 -12.70 0.69 -8.14
CA ALA A 50 -11.36 0.73 -7.54
C ALA A 50 -10.84 -0.68 -7.29
N GLN A 51 -11.67 -1.56 -6.70
CA GLN A 51 -11.32 -2.97 -6.47
C GLN A 51 -11.02 -3.72 -7.77
N ALA A 52 -11.81 -3.50 -8.83
CA ALA A 52 -11.65 -4.18 -10.10
C ALA A 52 -10.42 -3.69 -10.87
N ILE A 53 -10.10 -2.39 -10.83
CA ILE A 53 -8.86 -1.83 -11.38
C ILE A 53 -7.67 -2.45 -10.66
N TYR A 54 -7.73 -2.43 -9.35
CA TYR A 54 -6.70 -2.97 -8.49
C TYR A 54 -6.49 -4.48 -8.76
N THR A 55 -7.57 -5.26 -8.81
CA THR A 55 -7.54 -6.71 -9.09
C THR A 55 -6.98 -6.98 -10.49
N ALA A 56 -7.40 -6.21 -11.49
CA ALA A 56 -6.86 -6.31 -12.83
C ALA A 56 -5.34 -6.10 -12.81
N TRP A 57 -4.85 -5.08 -12.11
CA TRP A 57 -3.43 -4.71 -12.06
C TRP A 57 -2.56 -5.59 -11.16
N THR A 58 -3.16 -6.41 -10.29
CA THR A 58 -2.46 -7.25 -9.31
C THR A 58 -2.64 -8.76 -9.54
N THR A 59 -3.53 -9.19 -10.44
CA THR A 59 -3.73 -10.62 -10.74
C THR A 59 -2.53 -11.24 -11.47
N ALA A 60 -2.13 -12.44 -11.02
CA ALA A 60 -0.83 -13.05 -11.27
C ALA A 60 -0.59 -13.66 -12.67
N ALA A 61 -1.33 -13.29 -13.72
CA ALA A 61 -1.17 -13.85 -15.07
C ALA A 61 -0.40 -12.90 -16.01
N PRO A 62 0.42 -13.45 -16.94
CA PRO A 62 1.87 -13.26 -16.84
C PRO A 62 2.21 -11.77 -16.68
N VAL A 63 2.53 -11.43 -15.44
CA VAL A 63 2.57 -10.08 -14.87
C VAL A 63 3.48 -9.14 -15.71
N PRO A 64 3.06 -7.91 -16.07
CA PRO A 64 4.01 -6.85 -16.41
C PRO A 64 4.87 -6.62 -15.16
N ALA A 65 6.18 -6.45 -15.32
CA ALA A 65 7.11 -6.28 -14.19
C ALA A 65 6.53 -5.44 -13.04
N ILE A 66 6.80 -5.82 -11.78
CA ILE A 66 6.31 -5.20 -10.53
C ILE A 66 6.29 -3.65 -10.56
N ALA A 67 7.23 -3.02 -11.26
CA ALA A 67 7.31 -1.58 -11.52
C ALA A 67 6.13 -0.97 -12.34
N ASN A 68 5.23 -1.80 -12.88
CA ASN A 68 4.09 -1.41 -13.71
C ASN A 68 2.77 -1.50 -12.94
N ARG A 69 2.78 -1.63 -11.60
CA ARG A 69 1.57 -1.62 -10.76
C ARG A 69 1.21 -0.17 -10.40
N VAL A 70 -0.08 0.15 -10.33
CA VAL A 70 -0.58 1.47 -9.90
C VAL A 70 -0.42 1.59 -8.38
N THR A 71 0.20 2.68 -7.91
CA THR A 71 0.29 3.06 -6.49
C THR A 71 -0.98 3.76 -6.01
N PHE A 72 -1.14 3.94 -4.69
CA PHE A 72 -2.21 4.76 -4.10
C PHE A 72 -2.31 6.13 -4.79
N ASN A 73 -1.21 6.88 -4.79
CA ASN A 73 -1.16 8.22 -5.36
C ASN A 73 -1.51 8.24 -6.84
N GLN A 74 -1.08 7.23 -7.59
CA GLN A 74 -1.47 7.07 -8.99
C GLN A 74 -2.97 6.80 -9.09
N LEU A 75 -3.51 5.80 -8.40
CA LEU A 75 -4.94 5.45 -8.47
C LEU A 75 -5.84 6.62 -8.09
N SER A 76 -5.54 7.27 -6.96
CA SER A 76 -6.27 8.44 -6.48
C SER A 76 -6.21 9.59 -7.47
N ALA A 77 -5.03 9.93 -8.00
CA ALA A 77 -4.89 10.97 -9.02
C ALA A 77 -5.68 10.64 -10.30
N GLY A 78 -5.67 9.37 -10.72
CA GLY A 78 -6.43 8.91 -11.87
C GLY A 78 -7.93 9.02 -11.68
N LEU A 79 -8.45 8.56 -10.54
CA LEU A 79 -9.87 8.62 -10.22
C LEU A 79 -10.38 10.06 -10.08
N LEU A 80 -9.61 10.95 -9.44
CA LEU A 80 -9.90 12.38 -9.31
C LEU A 80 -9.89 13.13 -10.65
N ALA A 81 -9.09 12.64 -11.61
CA ALA A 81 -8.96 13.26 -12.91
C ALA A 81 -10.09 12.86 -13.89
N LEU A 82 -10.88 11.82 -13.61
CA LEU A 82 -12.00 11.40 -14.45
C LEU A 82 -13.08 12.48 -14.54
N LYS A 83 -13.47 12.81 -15.79
CA LYS A 83 -14.48 13.84 -16.10
C LYS A 83 -15.68 13.30 -16.87
N ASP A 84 -16.87 13.84 -16.56
CA ASP A 84 -18.12 13.54 -17.26
C ASP A 84 -18.18 14.09 -18.70
N GLY A 85 -19.32 13.90 -19.35
CA GLY A 85 -19.66 14.46 -20.68
C GLY A 85 -19.62 15.99 -20.76
N GLN A 86 -19.58 16.67 -19.61
CA GLN A 86 -19.66 18.11 -19.45
C GLN A 86 -18.34 18.70 -18.89
N GLY A 87 -17.34 17.86 -18.63
CA GLY A 87 -16.04 18.27 -18.06
C GLY A 87 -16.00 18.39 -16.54
N ASN A 88 -17.06 18.01 -15.82
CA ASN A 88 -17.07 17.99 -14.35
C ASN A 88 -16.43 16.72 -13.82
N GLN A 89 -15.88 16.80 -12.62
CA GLN A 89 -15.31 15.65 -11.93
C GLN A 89 -16.40 14.61 -11.59
N ILE A 90 -16.09 13.33 -11.80
CA ILE A 90 -17.05 12.24 -11.56
C ILE A 90 -17.12 11.85 -10.08
N PHE A 91 -15.97 11.81 -9.40
CA PHE A 91 -15.86 11.39 -8.01
C PHE A 91 -15.22 12.50 -7.18
N ASP A 92 -15.76 12.80 -6.00
CA ASP A 92 -15.09 13.73 -5.09
C ASP A 92 -13.89 13.08 -4.39
N ALA A 93 -13.10 13.89 -3.68
CA ALA A 93 -11.87 13.43 -3.06
C ALA A 93 -12.07 12.54 -1.84
N ASP A 94 -13.16 12.72 -1.09
CA ASP A 94 -13.42 11.96 0.12
C ASP A 94 -13.89 10.54 -0.25
N ASP A 95 -14.73 10.43 -1.27
CA ASP A 95 -15.18 9.16 -1.85
C ASP A 95 -14.01 8.36 -2.45
N VAL A 96 -13.11 9.03 -3.19
CA VAL A 96 -11.90 8.38 -3.75
C VAL A 96 -10.98 7.91 -2.64
N ASN A 97 -10.69 8.74 -1.63
CA ASN A 97 -9.84 8.35 -0.51
C ASN A 97 -10.43 7.15 0.23
N THR A 98 -11.74 7.16 0.50
CA THR A 98 -12.44 6.06 1.15
C THR A 98 -12.33 4.77 0.33
N ALA A 99 -12.59 4.83 -0.97
CA ALA A 99 -12.56 3.67 -1.85
C ALA A 99 -11.16 3.11 -2.07
N VAL A 100 -10.14 3.96 -2.20
CA VAL A 100 -8.75 3.52 -2.42
C VAL A 100 -8.14 2.96 -1.13
N ASN A 101 -8.39 3.60 0.03
CA ASN A 101 -7.92 3.11 1.33
C ASN A 101 -8.49 1.72 1.68
N ALA A 102 -9.63 1.33 1.12
CA ALA A 102 -10.17 -0.03 1.29
C ALA A 102 -9.29 -1.14 0.67
N PHE A 103 -8.39 -0.80 -0.26
CA PHE A 103 -7.57 -1.78 -1.00
C PHE A 103 -6.08 -1.43 -1.03
N TYR A 104 -5.67 -0.34 -0.38
CA TYR A 104 -4.29 0.09 -0.33
C TYR A 104 -3.96 0.74 1.00
N MET A 105 -2.94 0.23 1.67
CA MET A 105 -2.36 0.76 2.89
C MET A 105 -0.94 1.27 2.64
N GLU A 106 -0.70 2.55 2.94
CA GLU A 106 0.62 3.16 3.03
C GLU A 106 1.09 3.14 4.48
N VAL A 107 2.12 2.36 4.76
CA VAL A 107 2.80 2.33 6.05
C VAL A 107 4.02 3.24 6.02
N SER A 108 4.07 4.21 6.93
CA SER A 108 5.23 5.06 7.19
C SER A 108 6.00 4.57 8.39
N ILE A 109 7.29 4.32 8.22
CA ILE A 109 8.22 3.98 9.29
C ILE A 109 9.14 5.17 9.51
N LEU A 110 9.07 5.77 10.69
CA LEU A 110 9.93 6.87 11.12
C LEU A 110 10.95 6.37 12.14
N VAL A 111 12.22 6.70 11.91
CA VAL A 111 13.34 6.29 12.76
C VAL A 111 13.92 7.49 13.50
N ASP A 112 14.02 7.42 14.83
CA ASP A 112 14.84 8.34 15.61
C ASP A 112 16.34 7.98 15.49
N ALA A 113 16.93 8.41 14.38
CA ALA A 113 18.34 8.18 14.08
C ALA A 113 19.28 8.79 15.13
N ALA A 114 18.89 9.91 15.76
CA ALA A 114 19.69 10.60 16.76
C ALA A 114 19.76 9.76 18.05
N GLY A 115 18.62 9.33 18.57
CA GLY A 115 18.54 8.44 19.74
C GLY A 115 19.27 7.11 19.51
N LEU A 116 19.09 6.50 18.33
CA LEU A 116 19.72 5.24 17.95
C LEU A 116 21.25 5.32 17.93
N SER A 117 21.80 6.38 17.34
CA SER A 117 23.25 6.59 17.24
C SER A 117 23.94 6.76 18.60
N GLY A 118 23.24 7.34 19.59
CA GLY A 118 23.74 7.50 20.96
C GLY A 118 23.76 6.18 21.75
N ALA A 119 22.79 5.30 21.50
CA ALA A 119 22.66 4.01 22.19
C ALA A 119 23.64 2.94 21.67
N TYR A 120 23.98 2.98 20.38
CA TYR A 120 24.78 1.94 19.72
C TYR A 120 26.30 2.09 19.89
N LEU A 121 26.80 3.24 20.41
CA LEU A 121 28.23 3.44 20.70
C LEU A 121 28.83 2.40 21.69
N GLN A 122 28.02 1.52 22.29
CA GLN A 122 28.45 0.55 23.28
C GLN A 122 28.47 -0.93 22.84
N ASN A 123 27.90 -1.31 21.68
CA ASN A 123 27.80 -2.73 21.30
C ASN A 123 27.98 -2.92 19.78
N GLY A 124 28.94 -3.75 19.34
CA GLY A 124 29.04 -4.17 17.95
C GLY A 124 28.08 -5.35 17.65
N GLY A 125 27.32 -5.29 16.55
CA GLY A 125 26.39 -6.35 16.10
C GLY A 125 25.05 -5.85 15.54
N THR A 126 24.13 -6.73 15.19
CA THR A 126 22.75 -6.31 14.85
C THR A 126 22.04 -5.80 16.11
N TYR A 127 21.40 -4.63 16.06
CA TYR A 127 20.71 -4.03 17.20
C TYR A 127 19.20 -3.92 16.98
N ASP A 128 18.44 -4.39 17.96
CA ASP A 128 17.01 -4.18 18.04
C ASP A 128 16.70 -2.71 18.34
N ALA A 129 16.20 -2.03 17.33
CA ALA A 129 15.89 -0.62 17.29
C ALA A 129 14.43 -0.32 17.63
N THR A 130 13.61 -1.32 18.00
CA THR A 130 12.15 -1.20 18.17
C THR A 130 11.71 0.05 18.94
N GLN A 131 12.41 0.41 20.03
CA GLN A 131 12.10 1.60 20.84
C GLN A 131 12.36 2.97 20.17
N TYR A 132 13.02 2.99 19.01
CA TYR A 132 13.33 4.17 18.20
C TYR A 132 12.54 4.21 16.90
N ILE A 133 11.60 3.27 16.73
CA ILE A 133 10.73 3.18 15.56
C ILE A 133 9.35 3.71 15.93
N PHE A 134 8.80 4.53 15.03
CA PHE A 134 7.42 4.96 15.04
C PHE A 134 6.82 4.51 13.71
N ILE A 135 5.67 3.85 13.77
CA ILE A 135 5.00 3.35 12.58
C ILE A 135 3.62 3.99 12.54
N SER A 136 3.19 4.41 11.36
CA SER A 136 1.83 4.89 11.14
C SER A 136 1.30 4.41 9.79
N ASP A 137 -0.01 4.36 9.62
CA ASP A 137 -0.62 4.07 8.33
C ASP A 137 -1.77 5.03 7.96
N ASN A 138 -2.35 4.83 6.76
CA ASN A 138 -3.45 5.63 6.22
C ASN A 138 -4.82 4.92 6.27
N HIS A 139 -4.91 3.78 6.97
CA HIS A 139 -6.12 2.97 7.06
C HIS A 139 -7.17 3.68 7.96
N PRO A 140 -8.47 3.67 7.57
CA PRO A 140 -9.51 4.42 8.28
C PRO A 140 -9.87 3.88 9.67
N SER A 141 -9.37 2.72 10.07
CA SER A 141 -9.65 2.07 11.36
C SER A 141 -8.45 2.03 12.31
N THR A 142 -7.49 2.95 12.18
CA THR A 142 -6.28 2.95 13.02
C THR A 142 -6.60 3.14 14.50
N SER A 143 -5.99 2.31 15.34
CA SER A 143 -5.97 2.50 16.79
C SER A 143 -4.86 3.50 17.17
N THR A 144 -5.13 4.38 18.13
CA THR A 144 -4.30 5.55 18.46
C THR A 144 -3.06 5.25 19.31
N ASP A 145 -2.71 3.98 19.52
CA ASP A 145 -1.62 3.56 20.40
C ASP A 145 -0.38 3.06 19.63
N GLU A 146 -0.01 3.74 18.53
CA GLU A 146 1.22 3.50 17.73
C GLU A 146 2.52 3.92 18.47
N HIS A 147 2.68 3.47 19.71
CA HIS A 147 3.90 3.63 20.50
C HIS A 147 4.70 2.32 20.50
N GLY A 148 5.63 2.20 19.54
CA GLY A 148 6.49 1.02 19.35
C GLY A 148 6.44 0.51 17.91
N ALA A 149 7.01 -0.67 17.66
CA ALA A 149 6.90 -1.35 16.36
C ALA A 149 5.52 -2.01 16.18
N GLU A 150 4.43 -1.35 16.55
CA GLU A 150 3.08 -1.91 16.44
C GLU A 150 2.34 -1.28 15.28
N LEU A 151 1.77 -2.15 14.45
CA LEU A 151 0.86 -1.84 13.36
C LEU A 151 -0.34 -2.76 13.58
N ASP A 152 -1.12 -2.46 14.60
CA ASP A 152 -2.37 -3.18 14.87
C ASP A 152 -3.41 -2.72 13.84
N ASP A 153 -3.21 -3.12 12.59
CA ASP A 153 -4.15 -2.84 11.51
C ASP A 153 -5.43 -3.66 11.79
N GLU A 154 -6.42 -3.00 12.37
CA GLU A 154 -7.75 -3.58 12.66
C GLU A 154 -8.53 -3.94 11.37
N GLY A 155 -7.96 -3.75 10.16
CA GLY A 155 -8.72 -3.70 8.93
C GLY A 155 -8.11 -4.26 7.66
N LEU A 156 -7.05 -5.10 7.70
CA LEU A 156 -6.48 -5.72 6.50
C LEU A 156 -7.59 -6.30 5.60
N ALA A 157 -7.79 -5.73 4.42
CA ALA A 157 -8.85 -6.16 3.52
C ALA A 157 -8.36 -7.24 2.55
N PRO A 158 -9.23 -8.16 2.12
CA PRO A 158 -8.87 -9.12 1.09
C PRO A 158 -8.39 -8.42 -0.18
N ASN A 159 -7.27 -8.89 -0.71
CA ASN A 159 -6.53 -8.30 -1.83
C ASN A 159 -5.84 -6.95 -1.56
N MET A 160 -5.88 -6.36 -0.37
CA MET A 160 -5.20 -5.08 -0.09
C MET A 160 -3.69 -5.10 -0.46
N THR A 161 -3.17 -4.02 -1.05
CA THR A 161 -1.72 -3.79 -1.15
C THR A 161 -1.27 -3.08 0.11
N VAL A 162 -0.18 -3.54 0.70
CA VAL A 162 0.50 -2.84 1.79
C VAL A 162 1.87 -2.40 1.29
N ASN A 163 2.14 -1.10 1.39
CA ASN A 163 3.40 -0.48 0.97
C ASN A 163 4.08 0.17 2.17
N TRP A 164 5.26 -0.34 2.53
CA TRP A 164 6.10 0.20 3.59
C TRP A 164 7.12 1.15 3.00
N SER A 165 7.23 2.33 3.62
CA SER A 165 8.29 3.29 3.35
C SER A 165 8.98 3.70 4.65
N ALA A 166 10.29 3.94 4.59
CA ALA A 166 11.04 4.35 5.78
C ALA A 166 11.84 5.64 5.60
N SER A 167 11.83 6.48 6.64
CA SER A 167 12.64 7.69 6.74
C SER A 167 13.04 7.99 8.19
N THR A 168 13.99 8.89 8.39
CA THR A 168 14.30 9.42 9.72
C THR A 168 13.25 10.45 10.11
N LEU A 169 13.15 10.78 11.41
CA LEU A 169 12.32 11.90 11.88
C LEU A 169 12.63 13.25 11.20
N GLN A 170 13.83 13.39 10.62
CA GLN A 170 14.27 14.57 9.87
C GLN A 170 14.03 14.46 8.35
N GLY A 171 13.34 13.41 7.89
CA GLY A 171 12.95 13.21 6.49
C GLY A 171 14.04 12.61 5.59
N SER A 172 15.15 12.11 6.15
CA SER A 172 16.16 11.41 5.33
C SER A 172 15.72 9.98 5.05
N PRO A 173 15.87 9.44 3.83
CA PRO A 173 15.43 8.08 3.52
C PRO A 173 16.24 7.05 4.32
N VAL A 174 15.55 6.05 4.87
CA VAL A 174 16.14 4.91 5.58
C VAL A 174 16.14 3.71 4.66
N GLN A 175 17.24 2.96 4.60
CA GLN A 175 17.32 1.79 3.73
C GLN A 175 16.76 0.56 4.45
N LEU A 176 15.59 0.09 4.06
CA LEU A 176 15.03 -1.22 4.40
C LEU A 176 15.74 -2.30 3.57
N VAL A 177 16.82 -2.84 4.13
CA VAL A 177 17.70 -3.82 3.49
C VAL A 177 16.98 -5.15 3.25
N GLN A 178 16.18 -5.58 4.20
CA GLN A 178 15.51 -6.88 4.15
C GLN A 178 14.15 -6.84 4.82
N PHE A 179 13.19 -7.52 4.22
CA PHE A 179 11.93 -7.92 4.84
C PHE A 179 11.95 -9.43 5.03
N ILE A 180 11.66 -9.90 6.25
CA ILE A 180 11.53 -11.33 6.57
C ILE A 180 10.19 -11.55 7.26
N ALA A 181 9.39 -12.51 6.81
CA ALA A 181 8.28 -13.01 7.61
C ALA A 181 8.85 -13.77 8.81
N ALA A 182 8.75 -13.21 10.01
CA ALA A 182 9.31 -13.81 11.23
C ALA A 182 8.52 -15.06 11.64
N ASP A 183 7.21 -15.07 11.37
CA ASP A 183 6.37 -16.27 11.33
C ASP A 183 5.84 -16.52 9.91
N PRO A 184 6.54 -17.34 9.10
CA PRO A 184 6.12 -17.65 7.74
C PRO A 184 4.75 -18.34 7.65
N ALA A 185 4.35 -19.09 8.70
CA ALA A 185 3.09 -19.81 8.68
C ALA A 185 1.92 -18.81 8.76
N SER A 186 1.92 -17.94 9.77
CA SER A 186 0.89 -16.91 9.93
C SER A 186 0.94 -15.87 8.81
N TRP A 187 2.14 -15.46 8.37
CA TRP A 187 2.29 -14.58 7.22
C TRP A 187 1.63 -15.16 5.97
N SER A 188 1.87 -16.44 5.69
CA SER A 188 1.27 -17.09 4.52
C SER A 188 -0.25 -17.21 4.59
N LEU A 189 -0.90 -16.99 5.73
CA LEU A 189 -2.37 -16.94 5.81
C LEU A 189 -2.90 -15.56 5.42
N LEU A 190 -2.12 -14.51 5.63
CA LEU A 190 -2.50 -13.12 5.39
C LEU A 190 -1.98 -12.59 4.05
N MET A 191 -0.72 -12.84 3.71
CA MET A 191 0.01 -12.11 2.68
C MET A 191 0.73 -13.05 1.70
N TYR A 192 1.03 -12.53 0.51
CA TYR A 192 2.06 -13.06 -0.38
C TYR A 192 3.45 -12.55 0.03
N ASP A 193 4.50 -13.14 -0.54
CA ASP A 193 5.87 -12.73 -0.24
C ASP A 193 6.08 -11.24 -0.59
N PRO A 194 6.74 -10.49 0.30
CA PRO A 194 7.04 -9.08 0.09
C PRO A 194 8.09 -8.91 -1.00
N ILE A 195 8.00 -7.77 -1.70
CA ILE A 195 8.82 -7.45 -2.87
C ILE A 195 9.40 -6.06 -2.68
N GLN A 196 10.68 -5.88 -2.99
CA GLN A 196 11.30 -4.57 -3.05
C GLN A 196 10.96 -3.89 -4.39
N LEU A 197 10.38 -2.68 -4.36
CA LEU A 197 9.75 -2.06 -5.54
C LEU A 197 10.74 -1.67 -6.66
N ALA A 198 12.01 -1.35 -6.33
CA ALA A 198 13.04 -1.20 -7.36
C ALA A 198 14.46 -1.37 -6.78
N PRO A 199 15.42 -1.90 -7.57
CA PRO A 199 16.84 -1.81 -7.25
C PRO A 199 17.25 -0.33 -7.13
N GLY A 200 17.62 0.12 -5.93
CA GLY A 200 17.93 1.53 -5.64
C GLY A 200 16.81 2.30 -4.93
N SER A 201 15.59 1.76 -4.87
CA SER A 201 14.52 2.21 -3.96
C SER A 201 14.63 1.41 -2.66
N ALA A 202 15.80 1.50 -2.02
CA ALA A 202 16.16 0.69 -0.86
C ALA A 202 15.28 0.98 0.37
N ASN A 203 14.37 1.96 0.29
CA ASN A 203 13.50 2.39 1.37
C ASN A 203 12.05 1.92 1.23
N GLN A 204 11.71 1.10 0.22
CA GLN A 204 10.33 0.70 -0.04
C GLN A 204 10.15 -0.80 -0.26
N TRP A 205 9.17 -1.38 0.44
CA TRP A 205 8.72 -2.77 0.30
C TRP A 205 7.22 -2.81 0.08
N VAL A 206 6.76 -3.78 -0.69
CA VAL A 206 5.33 -3.97 -0.95
C VAL A 206 4.96 -5.44 -0.74
N ALA A 207 3.79 -5.69 -0.18
CA ALA A 207 3.19 -7.01 -0.07
C ALA A 207 1.69 -6.94 -0.34
N TYR A 208 1.08 -8.09 -0.55
CA TYR A 208 -0.30 -8.20 -1.02
C TYR A 208 -1.06 -9.15 -0.12
N ALA A 209 -2.17 -8.67 0.43
CA ALA A 209 -3.10 -9.47 1.20
C ALA A 209 -3.76 -10.52 0.31
N LYS A 210 -3.99 -11.70 0.86
CA LYS A 210 -4.65 -12.79 0.16
C LYS A 210 -6.12 -12.45 -0.13
N PRO A 211 -6.70 -13.00 -1.20
CA PRO A 211 -8.12 -12.81 -1.52
C PRO A 211 -9.07 -13.41 -0.47
N LYS A 212 -8.57 -14.29 0.40
CA LYS A 212 -9.30 -14.86 1.53
C LYS A 212 -8.38 -14.86 2.73
N LEU A 213 -8.57 -13.87 3.59
CA LEU A 213 -7.87 -13.76 4.86
C LEU A 213 -8.47 -14.74 5.87
N GLN A 214 -7.65 -15.17 6.82
CA GLN A 214 -8.12 -15.86 8.00
C GLN A 214 -8.44 -14.79 9.06
N PRO A 215 -9.70 -14.67 9.51
CA PRO A 215 -10.05 -13.74 10.57
C PRO A 215 -9.25 -14.03 11.86
N ASN A 216 -9.05 -13.01 12.69
CA ASN A 216 -8.29 -13.07 13.93
C ASN A 216 -6.87 -13.65 13.79
N THR A 217 -6.20 -13.31 12.69
CA THR A 217 -4.82 -13.74 12.44
C THR A 217 -3.90 -12.54 12.49
N THR A 218 -2.78 -12.67 13.22
CA THR A 218 -1.70 -11.67 13.31
C THR A 218 -0.41 -12.34 12.84
N ALA A 219 0.38 -11.64 12.05
CA ALA A 219 1.69 -12.10 11.59
C ALA A 219 2.78 -11.12 12.02
N VAL A 220 3.88 -11.66 12.53
CA VAL A 220 5.09 -10.90 12.84
C VAL A 220 5.98 -10.88 11.62
N TYR A 221 6.57 -9.73 11.33
CA TYR A 221 7.61 -9.59 10.32
C TYR A 221 8.80 -8.85 10.88
N HIS A 222 9.94 -8.94 10.20
CA HIS A 222 11.22 -8.44 10.63
C HIS A 222 11.81 -7.58 9.52
N PHE A 223 12.16 -6.35 9.85
CA PHE A 223 12.92 -5.48 8.97
C PHE A 223 14.38 -5.42 9.41
N GLN A 224 15.29 -5.59 8.46
CA GLN A 224 16.68 -5.14 8.60
C GLN A 224 16.82 -3.81 7.88
N PHE A 225 17.46 -2.84 8.52
CA PHE A 225 17.65 -1.53 7.92
C PHE A 225 18.99 -0.87 8.27
N THR A 226 19.35 0.13 7.47
CA THR A 226 20.47 1.03 7.75
C THR A 226 20.01 2.48 7.67
N ILE A 227 20.62 3.34 8.50
CA ILE A 227 20.38 4.79 8.46
C ILE A 227 21.51 5.47 7.69
N PRO A 228 21.23 6.58 6.98
CA PRO A 228 22.26 7.35 6.29
C PRO A 228 23.41 7.75 7.23
N GLY A 229 24.65 7.53 6.79
CA GLY A 229 25.86 7.86 7.56
C GLY A 229 26.22 6.88 8.68
N SER A 230 25.45 5.79 8.86
CA SER A 230 25.82 4.69 9.75
C SER A 230 26.32 3.49 8.95
N ASN A 231 27.31 2.77 9.50
CA ASN A 231 27.77 1.48 8.98
C ASN A 231 27.08 0.29 9.67
N ASN A 232 26.10 0.57 10.53
CA ASN A 232 25.46 -0.45 11.36
C ASN A 232 24.17 -0.94 10.70
N THR A 233 23.84 -2.20 10.99
CA THR A 233 22.54 -2.80 10.65
C THR A 233 21.67 -2.85 11.89
N TYR A 234 20.43 -2.42 11.75
CA TYR A 234 19.44 -2.35 12.79
C TYR A 234 18.23 -3.21 12.42
N THR A 235 17.48 -3.63 13.43
CA THR A 235 16.30 -4.47 13.23
C THR A 235 15.13 -4.01 14.06
N PHE A 236 13.92 -4.31 13.62
CA PHE A 236 12.71 -4.19 14.42
C PHE A 236 11.66 -5.14 13.88
N ASP A 237 10.75 -5.57 14.75
CA ASP A 237 9.81 -6.65 14.47
C ASP A 237 8.36 -6.17 14.64
N PRO A 238 7.70 -5.69 13.58
CA PRO A 238 6.30 -5.31 13.69
C PRO A 238 5.34 -6.46 13.48
N TYR A 239 4.09 -6.17 13.80
CA TYR A 239 2.95 -7.06 13.61
C TYR A 239 2.02 -6.45 12.57
N ILE A 240 1.27 -7.30 11.86
CA ILE A 240 0.14 -6.93 11.00
C ILE A 240 -0.95 -8.00 11.14
N GLY A 241 -2.21 -7.62 11.14
CA GLY A 241 -3.30 -8.57 11.40
C GLY A 241 -4.60 -8.25 10.68
N ASP A 242 -5.55 -9.17 10.84
CA ASP A 242 -6.98 -8.98 10.51
C ASP A 242 -7.77 -9.33 11.76
N HIS A 243 -8.14 -8.31 12.55
CA HIS A 243 -8.86 -8.46 13.82
C HIS A 243 -10.38 -8.44 13.67
N ARG A 244 -10.90 -8.51 12.43
CA ARG A 244 -12.34 -8.62 12.21
C ARG A 244 -12.87 -9.92 12.80
N GLU A 245 -13.97 -9.85 13.52
CA GLU A 245 -14.66 -11.05 13.99
C GLU A 245 -15.10 -11.93 12.81
N PRO A 246 -15.03 -13.28 12.93
CA PRO A 246 -15.56 -14.17 11.91
C PRO A 246 -17.05 -13.87 11.64
N PRO A 247 -17.53 -13.97 10.40
CA PRO A 247 -18.97 -13.89 10.16
C PRO A 247 -19.67 -15.01 10.93
N ASN A 248 -20.57 -14.63 11.86
CA ASN A 248 -21.45 -15.54 12.60
C ASN A 248 -22.37 -16.35 11.68
#